data_AF-A0A381RE30-F1
#
_entry.id   AF-A0A381RE30-F1
#
_cell.length_a   1.000
_cell.length_b   1.000
_cell.length_c   1.000
_cell.angle_alpha   90.00
_cell.angle_beta   90.00
_cell.angle_gamma   90.00
#
_symmetry.space_group_name_H-M   'P 1'
#
loop_
_entity.id
_entity.type
_entity.pdbx_description
1 polymer ?
#
loop_
_entity_poly.entity_id
_entity_poly.type
_entity_poly.pdbx_seq_one_letter_code
_entity_poly.pdbx_strand_id
1 'polypeptide(L)'
;MSSALNEHIERVRVTLSDDSNDRAIIEQVIVSTVTLLNGSMLVDRENLKVPVKGYGRNLLHNDPLFGFVIVAMVWPPNEGTPIHDHGTWGVVGIVEGGLSVTNYIRNDDGSQPGHASLTVLDTISARAKDATHVLPPDEDIHKVWNSTTKQSISIHTYGKTINRCNVFDIKANSIEQIELSYINL
;
A
#
# COMPACT_ATOMS: atom_id res chain seq x y z
N MET A 1 20.80 1.72 -3.07
CA MET A 1 19.48 1.72 -3.74
C MET A 1 19.69 1.27 -5.19
N SER A 2 18.83 0.42 -5.75
CA SER A 2 19.00 -0.10 -7.11
C SER A 2 18.74 0.99 -8.16
N SER A 3 19.33 0.86 -9.36
CA SER A 3 19.06 1.80 -10.48
C SER A 3 17.57 1.89 -10.80
N ALA A 4 16.88 0.75 -10.81
CA ALA A 4 15.46 0.68 -11.13
C ALA A 4 14.59 1.45 -10.12
N LEU A 5 14.89 1.39 -8.82
CA LEU A 5 14.16 2.13 -7.80
C LEU A 5 14.40 3.65 -7.94
N ASN A 6 15.64 4.08 -8.22
CA ASN A 6 15.93 5.49 -8.48
C ASN A 6 15.17 6.00 -9.70
N GLU A 7 15.11 5.23 -10.79
CA GLU A 7 14.32 5.60 -11.96
C GLU A 7 12.82 5.67 -11.68
N HIS A 8 12.29 4.80 -10.79
CA HIS A 8 10.91 4.90 -10.33
C HIS A 8 10.67 6.18 -9.55
N ILE A 9 11.57 6.53 -8.62
CA ILE A 9 11.52 7.78 -7.84
C ILE A 9 11.47 8.99 -8.78
N GLU A 10 12.35 9.06 -9.78
CA GLU A 10 12.35 10.17 -10.73
C GLU A 10 11.07 10.24 -11.56
N ARG A 11 10.53 9.10 -12.01
CA ARG A 11 9.25 9.09 -12.74
C ARG A 11 8.10 9.61 -11.86
N VAL A 12 8.05 9.22 -10.58
CA VAL A 12 7.05 9.71 -9.63
C VAL A 12 7.19 11.22 -9.41
N ARG A 13 8.43 11.74 -9.25
CA ARG A 13 8.69 13.19 -9.13
C ARG A 13 8.18 13.97 -10.34
N VAL A 14 8.46 13.47 -11.55
CA VAL A 14 7.96 14.10 -12.79
C VAL A 14 6.44 14.10 -12.80
N THR A 15 5.79 12.97 -12.51
CA THR A 15 4.33 12.89 -12.43
C THR A 15 3.74 13.89 -11.44
N LEU A 16 4.36 14.08 -10.27
CA LEU A 16 3.89 15.00 -9.24
C LEU A 16 4.25 16.47 -9.52
N SER A 17 5.15 16.74 -10.47
CA SER A 17 5.48 18.10 -10.89
C SER A 17 4.47 18.69 -11.87
N ASP A 18 3.74 17.83 -12.56
CA ASP A 18 2.60 18.20 -13.39
C ASP A 18 1.37 18.31 -12.49
N ASP A 19 0.75 19.50 -12.38
CA ASP A 19 -0.42 19.85 -11.52
C ASP A 19 -1.67 19.02 -11.87
N SER A 20 -1.58 17.71 -11.64
CA SER A 20 -2.50 16.67 -12.04
C SER A 20 -3.32 16.23 -10.84
N ASN A 21 -4.56 15.81 -11.08
CA ASN A 21 -5.36 15.19 -10.02
C ASN A 21 -4.85 13.78 -9.66
N ASP A 22 -5.24 13.30 -8.48
CA ASP A 22 -4.82 12.01 -7.93
C ASP A 22 -5.06 10.81 -8.88
N ARG A 23 -6.13 10.83 -9.67
CA ARG A 23 -6.42 9.73 -10.60
C ARG A 23 -5.40 9.69 -11.74
N ALA A 24 -5.06 10.84 -12.32
CA ALA A 24 -4.00 10.94 -13.32
C ALA A 24 -2.62 10.57 -12.74
N ILE A 25 -2.35 10.97 -11.49
CA ILE A 25 -1.13 10.56 -10.77
C ILE A 25 -1.07 9.04 -10.65
N ILE A 26 -2.13 8.40 -10.16
CA ILE A 26 -2.22 6.94 -10.00
C ILE A 26 -1.95 6.23 -11.32
N GLU A 27 -2.56 6.67 -12.43
CA GLU A 27 -2.36 6.03 -13.74
C GLU A 27 -0.88 6.01 -14.15
N GLN A 28 -0.17 7.13 -14.00
CA GLN A 28 1.25 7.22 -14.32
C GLN A 28 2.13 6.44 -13.33
N VAL A 29 1.80 6.49 -12.04
CA VAL A 29 2.54 5.76 -11.00
C VAL A 29 2.33 4.26 -11.13
N ILE A 30 1.15 3.78 -11.56
CA ILE A 30 0.91 2.36 -11.91
C ILE A 30 1.84 1.95 -13.05
N VAL A 31 1.89 2.72 -14.14
CA VAL A 31 2.79 2.41 -15.27
C VAL A 31 4.23 2.33 -14.79
N SER A 32 4.68 3.31 -14.00
CA SER A 32 6.04 3.30 -13.46
C SER A 32 6.28 2.13 -12.50
N THR A 33 5.28 1.72 -11.72
CA THR A 33 5.37 0.59 -10.79
C THR A 33 5.47 -0.71 -11.58
N VAL A 34 4.67 -0.91 -12.63
CA VAL A 34 4.77 -2.09 -13.51
C VAL A 34 6.13 -2.14 -14.21
N THR A 35 6.67 -1.00 -14.66
CA THR A 35 8.04 -0.94 -15.19
C THR A 35 9.05 -1.37 -14.13
N LEU A 36 8.92 -0.85 -12.90
CA LEU A 36 9.76 -1.27 -11.78
C LEU A 36 9.67 -2.78 -11.57
N LEU A 37 8.47 -3.36 -11.45
CA LEU A 37 8.25 -4.80 -11.21
C LEU A 37 8.86 -5.72 -12.28
N ASN A 38 9.13 -5.21 -13.48
CA ASN A 38 9.77 -5.96 -14.57
C ASN A 38 11.30 -5.81 -14.62
N GLY A 39 11.89 -4.92 -13.82
CA GLY A 39 13.34 -4.74 -13.72
C GLY A 39 14.05 -5.85 -12.94
N SER A 40 15.36 -6.00 -13.16
CA SER A 40 16.21 -6.91 -12.37
C SER A 40 16.58 -6.28 -11.02
N MET A 41 16.37 -7.02 -9.93
CA MET A 41 16.70 -6.66 -8.53
C MET A 41 16.13 -5.30 -8.05
N LEU A 42 14.88 -5.33 -7.58
CA LEU A 42 14.18 -4.14 -7.07
C LEU A 42 14.64 -3.76 -5.67
N VAL A 43 14.77 -4.77 -4.81
CA VAL A 43 15.11 -4.63 -3.41
C VAL A 43 16.10 -5.72 -3.02
N ASP A 44 17.13 -5.35 -2.26
CA ASP A 44 18.03 -6.33 -1.66
C ASP A 44 17.29 -7.04 -0.51
N ARG A 45 16.85 -8.26 -0.79
CA ARG A 45 15.98 -9.04 0.10
C ARG A 45 16.62 -9.27 1.47
N GLU A 46 17.94 -9.42 1.51
CA GLU A 46 18.69 -9.68 2.73
C GLU A 46 18.63 -8.50 3.71
N ASN A 47 18.36 -7.29 3.20
CA ASN A 47 18.25 -6.10 4.02
C ASN A 47 16.82 -5.84 4.49
N LEU A 48 15.80 -6.52 3.93
CA LEU A 48 14.41 -6.34 4.35
C LEU A 48 14.16 -6.98 5.71
N LYS A 49 13.62 -6.18 6.63
CA LYS A 49 13.35 -6.61 8.01
C LYS A 49 11.88 -6.97 8.17
N VAL A 50 11.63 -7.97 9.02
CA VAL A 50 10.30 -8.38 9.46
C VAL A 50 10.30 -8.50 10.99
N PRO A 51 9.30 -7.96 11.70
CA PRO A 51 9.18 -8.15 13.14
C PRO A 51 8.92 -9.62 13.49
N VAL A 52 9.10 -9.98 14.76
CA VAL A 52 8.83 -11.35 15.26
C VAL A 52 7.37 -11.77 15.06
N LYS A 53 6.44 -10.81 15.04
CA LYS A 53 5.01 -11.02 14.79
C LYS A 53 4.51 -9.97 13.80
N GLY A 54 3.59 -10.35 12.91
CA GLY A 54 3.03 -9.44 11.92
C GLY A 54 3.85 -9.38 10.64
N TYR A 55 3.76 -8.25 9.97
CA TYR A 55 4.40 -7.97 8.68
C TYR A 55 5.37 -6.79 8.79
N GLY A 56 6.37 -6.75 7.91
CA GLY A 56 7.39 -5.70 7.89
C GLY A 56 6.99 -4.53 7.00
N ARG A 57 7.17 -3.28 7.48
CA ARG A 57 6.96 -2.04 6.72
C ARG A 57 8.30 -1.33 6.54
N ASN A 58 9.07 -1.65 5.51
CA ASN A 58 10.44 -1.15 5.33
C ASN A 58 10.44 0.12 4.48
N LEU A 59 10.77 1.27 5.06
CA LEU A 59 10.84 2.52 4.30
C LEU A 59 12.05 2.48 3.36
N LEU A 60 11.79 2.57 2.07
CA LEU A 60 12.84 2.59 1.03
C LEU A 60 13.19 4.01 0.64
N HIS A 61 12.18 4.89 0.57
CA HIS A 61 12.35 6.28 0.16
C HIS A 61 11.31 7.17 0.82
N ASN A 62 11.72 8.38 1.20
CA ASN A 62 10.85 9.47 1.62
C ASN A 62 11.28 10.71 0.86
N ASP A 63 10.38 11.27 0.06
CA ASP A 63 10.61 12.49 -0.68
C ASP A 63 9.96 13.68 0.04
N PRO A 64 10.72 14.53 0.75
CA PRO A 64 10.14 15.65 1.48
C PRO A 64 9.70 16.81 0.58
N LEU A 65 10.15 16.86 -0.68
CA LEU A 65 9.81 17.95 -1.61
C LEU A 65 8.48 17.67 -2.29
N PHE A 66 8.28 16.45 -2.76
CA PHE A 66 7.05 16.01 -3.44
C PHE A 66 6.07 15.28 -2.52
N GLY A 67 6.48 15.01 -1.28
CA GLY A 67 5.62 14.52 -0.21
C GLY A 67 5.29 13.03 -0.24
N PHE A 68 5.87 12.21 -1.13
CA PHE A 68 5.55 10.79 -1.24
C PHE A 68 6.55 9.88 -0.53
N VAL A 69 6.13 8.64 -0.24
CA VAL A 69 7.00 7.58 0.31
C VAL A 69 6.93 6.32 -0.53
N ILE A 70 8.02 5.55 -0.54
CA ILE A 70 8.07 4.20 -1.10
C ILE A 70 8.44 3.22 0.01
N VAL A 71 7.64 2.17 0.17
CA VAL A 71 7.74 1.19 1.25
C VAL A 71 7.77 -0.22 0.67
N ALA A 72 8.72 -1.05 1.10
CA ALA A 72 8.67 -2.50 0.88
C ALA A 72 7.96 -3.18 2.04
N MET A 73 6.85 -3.83 1.72
CA MET A 73 6.08 -4.62 2.66
C MET A 73 6.53 -6.08 2.58
N VAL A 74 6.82 -6.68 3.73
CA VAL A 74 7.21 -8.09 3.84
C VAL A 74 6.13 -8.85 4.58
N TRP A 75 5.53 -9.83 3.92
CA TRP A 75 4.37 -10.56 4.42
C TRP A 75 4.74 -12.01 4.70
N PRO A 76 4.95 -12.42 5.96
CA PRO A 76 5.07 -13.84 6.29
C PRO A 76 3.79 -14.62 5.95
N PRO A 77 3.88 -15.96 5.84
CA PRO A 77 2.70 -16.80 5.61
C PRO A 77 1.61 -16.54 6.66
N ASN A 78 0.36 -16.37 6.19
CA ASN A 78 -0.84 -16.11 7.00
C ASN A 78 -0.87 -14.77 7.76
N GLU A 79 0.13 -13.90 7.60
CA GLU A 79 0.13 -12.56 8.18
C GLU A 79 -0.62 -11.56 7.28
N GLY A 80 -1.20 -10.53 7.90
CA GLY A 80 -2.00 -9.54 7.18
C GLY A 80 -2.43 -8.35 8.03
N THR A 81 -3.10 -7.41 7.39
CA THR A 81 -3.62 -6.20 8.00
C THR A 81 -4.99 -6.45 8.65
N PRO A 82 -5.41 -5.58 9.57
CA PRO A 82 -6.85 -5.34 9.78
C PRO A 82 -7.50 -4.69 8.54
N ILE A 83 -8.81 -4.49 8.56
CA ILE A 83 -9.48 -3.63 7.56
C ILE A 83 -9.05 -2.20 7.85
N HIS A 84 -8.52 -1.48 6.87
CA HIS A 84 -7.95 -0.15 7.07
C HIS A 84 -8.08 0.73 5.82
N ASP A 85 -7.85 2.03 6.02
CA ASP A 85 -7.74 3.05 4.97
C ASP A 85 -6.32 3.67 4.94
N HIS A 86 -6.10 4.64 4.04
CA HIS A 86 -4.81 5.33 3.90
C HIS A 86 -4.96 6.85 3.98
N GLY A 87 -6.11 7.39 3.55
CA GLY A 87 -6.36 8.83 3.49
C GLY A 87 -5.43 9.57 2.52
N THR A 88 -4.86 8.87 1.55
CA THR A 88 -4.04 9.39 0.44
C THR A 88 -4.17 8.45 -0.75
N TRP A 89 -3.90 8.92 -1.97
CA TRP A 89 -3.66 8.02 -3.08
C TRP A 89 -2.47 7.10 -2.80
N GLY A 90 -2.51 5.89 -3.37
CA GLY A 90 -1.41 4.93 -3.31
C GLY A 90 -1.41 3.95 -4.46
N VAL A 91 -0.25 3.42 -4.79
CA VAL A 91 -0.05 2.35 -5.77
C VAL A 91 0.69 1.19 -5.11
N VAL A 92 0.19 -0.01 -5.31
CA VAL A 92 0.71 -1.25 -4.74
C VAL A 92 1.11 -2.20 -5.86
N GLY A 93 2.34 -2.68 -5.82
CA GLY A 93 2.88 -3.65 -6.77
C GLY A 93 3.40 -4.91 -6.07
N ILE A 94 3.03 -6.09 -6.55
CA ILE A 94 3.53 -7.35 -5.98
C ILE A 94 4.88 -7.69 -6.59
N VAL A 95 5.93 -7.69 -5.77
CA VAL A 95 7.30 -8.04 -6.18
C VAL A 95 7.46 -9.56 -6.25
N GLU A 96 7.01 -10.26 -5.23
CA GLU A 96 7.22 -11.70 -5.07
C GLU A 96 6.05 -12.34 -4.33
N GLY A 97 5.71 -13.58 -4.71
CA GLY A 97 4.63 -14.33 -4.09
C GLY A 97 3.26 -13.87 -4.55
N GLY A 98 2.32 -13.81 -3.61
CA GLY A 98 0.95 -13.39 -3.84
C GLY A 98 0.26 -12.97 -2.55
N LEU A 99 -0.76 -12.14 -2.70
CA LEU A 99 -1.57 -11.60 -1.61
C LEU A 99 -3.05 -11.76 -1.95
N SER A 100 -3.86 -11.96 -0.92
CA SER A 100 -5.31 -11.83 -1.01
C SER A 100 -5.71 -10.45 -0.50
N VAL A 101 -6.63 -9.81 -1.22
CA VAL A 101 -7.14 -8.47 -0.90
C VAL A 101 -8.66 -8.54 -0.89
N THR A 102 -9.28 -8.13 0.20
CA THR A 102 -10.73 -7.89 0.27
C THR A 102 -10.95 -6.39 0.27
N ASN A 103 -11.66 -5.88 -0.73
CA ASN A 103 -12.02 -4.47 -0.81
C ASN A 103 -13.40 -4.25 -0.18
N TYR A 104 -13.59 -3.08 0.40
CA TYR A 104 -14.83 -2.71 1.08
C TYR A 104 -15.34 -1.36 0.56
N ILE A 105 -16.66 -1.23 0.52
CA ILE A 105 -17.33 0.05 0.30
C ILE A 105 -17.96 0.50 1.62
N ARG A 106 -17.84 1.80 1.90
CA ARG A 106 -18.51 2.45 3.03
C ARG A 106 -19.98 2.72 2.66
N ASN A 107 -20.90 2.32 3.54
CA ASN A 107 -22.35 2.49 3.35
C ASN A 107 -22.91 3.74 4.03
N ASP A 108 -22.13 4.38 4.91
CA ASP A 108 -22.48 5.62 5.60
C ASP A 108 -21.70 6.82 5.05
N ASP A 109 -22.10 8.03 5.43
CA ASP A 109 -21.54 9.29 4.95
C ASP A 109 -20.33 9.79 5.76
N GLY A 110 -19.87 9.03 6.76
CA GLY A 110 -18.78 9.41 7.64
C GLY A 110 -19.09 10.55 8.61
N SER A 111 -20.35 10.97 8.72
CA SER A 111 -20.75 12.08 9.61
C SER A 111 -20.71 11.71 11.09
N GLN A 112 -20.79 10.42 11.44
CA GLN A 112 -20.74 9.94 12.81
C GLN A 112 -19.31 9.54 13.22
N PRO A 113 -18.67 10.27 14.16
CA PRO A 113 -17.34 9.92 14.63
C PRO A 113 -17.28 8.52 15.25
N GLY A 114 -16.24 7.77 14.91
CA GLY A 114 -16.01 6.42 15.44
C GLY A 114 -16.94 5.33 14.89
N HIS A 115 -17.81 5.65 13.93
CA HIS A 115 -18.73 4.70 13.29
C HIS A 115 -18.39 4.53 11.81
N ALA A 116 -18.47 3.30 11.31
CA ALA A 116 -18.49 2.98 9.89
C ALA A 116 -19.26 1.69 9.65
N SER A 117 -20.15 1.71 8.66
CA SER A 117 -20.79 0.52 8.10
C SER A 117 -20.10 0.17 6.80
N LEU A 118 -19.56 -1.03 6.70
CA LEU A 118 -18.85 -1.51 5.51
C LEU A 118 -19.54 -2.71 4.88
N THR A 119 -19.55 -2.77 3.56
CA THR A 119 -19.92 -3.97 2.78
C THR A 119 -18.70 -4.48 2.03
N VAL A 120 -18.50 -5.81 1.99
CA VAL A 120 -17.50 -6.42 1.13
C VAL A 120 -17.87 -6.15 -0.33
N LEU A 121 -16.98 -5.52 -1.07
CA LEU A 121 -17.12 -5.31 -2.51
C LEU A 121 -16.72 -6.57 -3.27
N ASP A 122 -15.48 -7.01 -3.06
CA ASP A 122 -14.93 -8.19 -3.68
C ASP A 122 -13.77 -8.78 -2.85
N THR A 123 -13.25 -9.91 -3.32
CA THR A 123 -11.97 -10.44 -2.84
C THR A 123 -11.18 -10.95 -4.03
N ILE A 124 -9.97 -10.43 -4.18
CA ILE A 124 -9.08 -10.72 -5.29
C ILE A 124 -7.79 -11.37 -4.81
N SER A 125 -7.17 -12.13 -5.71
CA SER A 125 -5.85 -12.72 -5.52
C SER A 125 -4.87 -12.00 -6.44
N ALA A 126 -3.94 -11.24 -5.85
CA ALA A 126 -2.86 -10.58 -6.56
C ALA A 126 -1.62 -11.50 -6.60
N ARG A 127 -0.96 -11.56 -7.76
CA ARG A 127 0.27 -12.34 -7.99
C ARG A 127 1.42 -11.41 -8.34
N ALA A 128 2.64 -11.93 -8.28
CA ALA A 128 3.84 -11.21 -8.71
C ALA A 128 3.65 -10.51 -10.07
N LYS A 129 4.10 -9.26 -10.13
CA LYS A 129 3.95 -8.29 -11.24
C LYS A 129 2.58 -7.65 -11.41
N ASP A 130 1.56 -8.08 -10.65
CA ASP A 130 0.32 -7.32 -10.61
C ASP A 130 0.55 -5.98 -9.87
N ALA A 131 -0.15 -4.95 -10.32
CA ALA A 131 -0.20 -3.65 -9.67
C ALA A 131 -1.64 -3.16 -9.57
N THR A 132 -1.96 -2.46 -8.50
CA THR A 132 -3.27 -1.85 -8.23
C THR A 132 -3.08 -0.56 -7.44
N HIS A 133 -4.17 0.10 -7.07
CA HIS A 133 -4.15 1.38 -6.37
C HIS A 133 -5.13 1.40 -5.20
N VAL A 134 -4.97 2.45 -4.40
CA VAL A 134 -5.96 2.91 -3.44
C VAL A 134 -6.21 4.40 -3.67
N LEU A 135 -7.46 4.82 -3.59
CA LEU A 135 -7.87 6.21 -3.79
C LEU A 135 -9.03 6.57 -2.87
N PRO A 136 -8.80 7.40 -1.84
CA PRO A 136 -9.88 7.89 -0.99
C PRO A 136 -10.89 8.76 -1.73
N PRO A 137 -12.15 8.80 -1.28
CA PRO A 137 -12.69 7.98 -0.19
C PRO A 137 -13.17 6.58 -0.63
N ASP A 138 -13.49 6.40 -1.90
CA ASP A 138 -14.31 5.26 -2.36
C ASP A 138 -13.51 3.99 -2.63
N GLU A 139 -12.23 4.09 -2.98
CA GLU A 139 -11.34 2.99 -3.38
C GLU A 139 -10.17 2.82 -2.38
N ASP A 140 -10.40 3.09 -1.08
CA ASP A 140 -9.32 3.16 -0.07
C ASP A 140 -9.37 2.07 1.01
N ILE A 141 -10.54 1.49 1.26
CA ILE A 141 -10.75 0.59 2.40
C ILE A 141 -10.54 -0.86 1.99
N HIS A 142 -9.52 -1.50 2.57
CA HIS A 142 -9.24 -2.91 2.28
C HIS A 142 -8.65 -3.70 3.44
N LYS A 143 -8.62 -5.01 3.28
CA LYS A 143 -7.84 -5.94 4.08
C LYS A 143 -6.89 -6.69 3.16
N VAL A 144 -5.61 -6.74 3.50
CA VAL A 144 -4.57 -7.44 2.75
C VAL A 144 -3.94 -8.51 3.61
N TRP A 145 -3.75 -9.72 3.07
CA TRP A 145 -3.03 -10.77 3.78
C TRP A 145 -2.31 -11.72 2.82
N ASN A 146 -1.27 -12.36 3.31
CA ASN A 146 -0.59 -13.42 2.59
C ASN A 146 -1.28 -14.76 2.87
N SER A 147 -2.12 -15.20 1.93
CA SER A 147 -2.81 -16.49 1.98
C SER A 147 -1.94 -17.69 1.57
N THR A 148 -0.67 -17.46 1.23
CA THR A 148 0.24 -18.51 0.73
C THR A 148 1.09 -19.13 1.85
N THR A 149 1.83 -20.18 1.51
CA THR A 149 2.75 -20.88 2.44
C THR A 149 4.16 -20.30 2.45
N LYS A 150 4.45 -19.29 1.63
CA LYS A 150 5.77 -18.65 1.51
C LYS A 150 5.66 -17.15 1.76
N GLN A 151 6.77 -16.52 2.08
CA GLN A 151 6.82 -15.07 2.20
C GLN A 151 6.46 -14.39 0.87
N SER A 152 5.70 -13.31 0.94
CA SER A 152 5.39 -12.42 -0.18
C SER A 152 6.00 -11.04 0.07
N ILE A 153 6.32 -10.32 -1.01
CA ILE A 153 6.86 -8.96 -0.95
C ILE A 153 6.04 -8.09 -1.89
N SER A 154 5.62 -6.92 -1.42
CA SER A 154 5.02 -5.87 -2.24
C SER A 154 5.73 -4.55 -2.04
N ILE A 155 5.68 -3.68 -3.05
CA ILE A 155 6.17 -2.31 -2.98
C ILE A 155 5.00 -1.35 -3.07
N HIS A 156 4.99 -0.35 -2.21
CA HIS A 156 3.90 0.58 -2.04
C HIS A 156 4.43 1.99 -2.21
N THR A 157 3.83 2.76 -3.11
CA THR A 157 4.10 4.19 -3.29
C THR A 157 2.87 4.96 -2.82
N TYR A 158 3.03 5.81 -1.81
CA TYR A 158 1.94 6.57 -1.21
C TYR A 158 2.19 8.07 -1.32
N GLY A 159 1.13 8.84 -1.61
CA GLY A 159 1.17 10.30 -1.73
C GLY A 159 1.44 11.08 -0.44
N LYS A 160 1.62 10.38 0.68
CA LYS A 160 2.12 10.93 1.95
C LYS A 160 2.76 9.85 2.79
N THR A 161 3.55 10.28 3.78
CA THR A 161 3.94 9.40 4.90
C THR A 161 2.69 8.89 5.64
N ILE A 162 2.54 7.57 5.77
CA ILE A 162 1.44 6.94 6.50
C ILE A 162 1.92 6.53 7.90
N ASN A 163 1.79 7.50 8.82
CA ASN A 163 2.06 7.32 10.25
C ASN A 163 0.79 7.00 11.06
N ARG A 164 -0.39 7.10 10.45
CA ARG A 164 -1.66 6.73 11.06
C ARG A 164 -2.63 6.25 10.00
N CYS A 165 -3.56 5.39 10.38
CA CYS A 165 -4.71 5.02 9.56
C CYS A 165 -5.92 4.75 10.45
N ASN A 166 -7.10 4.71 9.84
CA ASN A 166 -8.27 4.15 10.47
C ASN A 166 -8.27 2.63 10.30
N VAL A 167 -8.71 1.94 11.35
CA VAL A 167 -8.99 0.50 11.37
C VAL A 167 -10.47 0.30 11.62
N PHE A 168 -11.07 -0.59 10.85
CA PHE A 168 -12.50 -0.81 10.82
C PHE A 168 -12.86 -2.18 11.39
N ASP A 169 -13.85 -2.22 12.28
CA ASP A 169 -14.51 -3.45 12.71
C ASP A 169 -15.91 -3.50 12.10
N ILE A 170 -16.07 -4.38 11.11
CA ILE A 170 -17.34 -4.58 10.38
C ILE A 170 -18.46 -5.15 11.27
N LYS A 171 -18.14 -5.86 12.36
CA LYS A 171 -19.15 -6.43 13.27
C LYS A 171 -19.63 -5.38 14.27
N ALA A 172 -18.70 -4.58 14.79
CA ALA A 172 -19.01 -3.51 15.71
C ALA A 172 -19.49 -2.23 15.01
N ASN A 173 -19.33 -2.14 13.69
CA ASN A 173 -19.50 -0.92 12.90
C ASN A 173 -18.71 0.26 13.50
N SER A 174 -17.47 0.00 13.90
CA SER A 174 -16.64 0.97 14.60
C SER A 174 -15.36 1.27 13.83
N ILE A 175 -14.85 2.47 14.04
CA ILE A 175 -13.55 2.91 13.57
C ILE A 175 -12.67 3.24 14.77
N GLU A 176 -11.42 2.78 14.74
CA GLU A 176 -10.37 3.27 15.61
C GLU A 176 -9.20 3.81 14.78
N GLN A 177 -8.52 4.86 15.25
CA GLN A 177 -7.28 5.31 14.62
C GLN A 177 -6.10 4.65 15.30
N ILE A 178 -5.18 4.11 14.52
CA ILE A 178 -3.94 3.53 15.01
C ILE A 178 -2.73 4.29 14.48
N GLU A 179 -1.67 4.30 15.28
CA GLU A 179 -0.36 4.79 14.86
C GLU A 179 0.42 3.67 14.17
N LEU A 180 1.19 4.06 13.17
CA LEU A 180 1.95 3.18 12.30
C LEU A 180 3.39 3.67 12.21
N SER A 181 4.35 2.74 12.24
CA SER A 181 5.77 3.05 12.09
C SER A 181 6.37 2.31 10.90
N TYR A 182 7.40 2.91 10.31
CA TYR A 182 8.26 2.22 9.36
C TYR A 182 9.52 1.69 10.05
N ILE A 183 10.00 0.57 9.56
CA ILE A 183 11.34 0.07 9.85
C ILE A 183 12.29 0.82 8.91
N ASN A 184 13.23 1.57 9.48
CA ASN A 184 14.28 2.21 8.72
C ASN A 184 15.37 1.17 8.39
N LEU A 185 15.76 1.13 7.12
CA LEU A 185 16.84 0.28 6.63
C LEU A 185 18.20 0.94 6.86
#